data_AF-A0A8D8H9U9-F1
#
_entry.id   AF-A0A8D8H9U9-F1
#
_cell.length_a   1.000
_cell.length_b   1.000
_cell.length_c   1.000
_cell.angle_alpha   90.00
_cell.angle_beta   90.00
_cell.angle_gamma   90.00
#
_symmetry.space_group_name_H-M   'P 1'
#
loop_
_entity.id
_entity.type
_entity.pdbx_description
1 polymer ?
#
loop_
_entity_poly.entity_id
_entity_poly.type
_entity_poly.pdbx_seq_one_letter_code
_entity_poly.pdbx_strand_id
1 'polypeptide(L)'
;NDFEKERDHIINVINQYFYDELRKILINSGSQDRESINFIEREGWWDIGLKNQSISKQVESLKKDFDEKVSHAIANFKRKVEKLHEGYDLPQGVSMSVKVFIAVKHSLQPGDKMAGRHGNKGVISRVVPVEDMPYLEDGTPIDIILNPLGVPSRMNVGQILETHVGWACKKLGESRQYS
;
A
#
# COMPACT_ATOMS: atom_id res chain seq x y z
N ASN A 1 -18.71 12.73 13.08
CA ASN A 1 -18.59 12.85 11.61
C ASN A 1 -17.22 12.30 11.21
N ASP A 2 -17.13 11.27 10.35
CA ASP A 2 -15.82 10.64 10.06
C ASP A 2 -14.83 11.59 9.34
N PHE A 3 -15.35 12.52 8.54
CA PHE A 3 -14.54 13.56 7.88
C PHE A 3 -13.91 14.55 8.86
N GLU A 4 -14.57 14.88 9.97
CA GLU A 4 -14.02 15.76 11.00
C GLU A 4 -12.86 15.07 11.72
N LYS A 5 -13.03 13.78 12.05
CA LYS A 5 -11.96 12.97 12.64
C LYS A 5 -10.76 12.86 11.70
N GLU A 6 -10.99 12.67 10.40
CA GLU A 6 -9.93 12.65 9.38
C GLU A 6 -9.17 13.99 9.31
N ARG A 7 -9.91 15.11 9.26
CA ARG A 7 -9.31 16.46 9.27
C ARG A 7 -8.47 16.68 10.53
N ASP A 8 -9.03 16.39 11.70
CA ASP A 8 -8.37 16.63 12.98
C ASP A 8 -7.15 15.73 13.14
N HIS A 9 -7.20 14.49 12.66
CA HIS A 9 -6.05 13.61 12.60
C HIS A 9 -4.93 14.18 11.72
N ILE A 10 -5.26 14.66 10.51
CA ILE A 10 -4.27 15.27 9.60
C ILE A 10 -3.64 16.52 10.23
N ILE A 11 -4.45 17.40 10.80
CA ILE A 11 -3.97 18.61 11.49
C ILE A 11 -3.06 18.22 12.66
N ASN A 12 -3.40 17.19 13.44
CA ASN A 12 -2.57 16.72 14.54
C ASN A 12 -1.23 16.16 14.06
N VAL A 13 -1.20 15.39 12.97
CA VAL A 13 0.05 14.87 12.39
C VAL A 13 0.94 16.02 11.89
N ILE A 14 0.33 17.01 11.22
CA ILE A 14 1.03 18.24 10.79
C ILE A 14 1.60 18.95 12.02
N ASN A 15 0.79 19.22 13.04
CA ASN A 15 1.22 19.86 14.28
C ASN A 15 2.42 19.14 14.90
N GLN A 16 2.35 17.82 15.09
CA GLN A 16 3.46 17.07 15.70
C GLN A 16 4.75 17.23 14.90
N TYR A 17 4.71 17.03 13.58
CA TYR A 17 5.89 17.16 12.72
C TYR A 17 6.53 18.55 12.79
N PHE A 18 5.73 19.61 12.63
CA PHE A 18 6.26 20.98 12.60
C PHE A 18 6.75 21.45 13.96
N TYR A 19 6.06 21.10 15.05
CA TYR A 19 6.53 21.43 16.40
C TYR A 19 7.79 20.64 16.79
N ASP A 20 7.94 19.39 16.36
CA ASP A 20 9.17 18.62 16.59
C ASP A 20 10.37 19.21 15.83
N GLU A 21 10.18 19.64 14.58
CA GLU A 21 11.22 20.35 13.81
C GLU A 21 11.55 21.70 14.43
N LEU A 22 10.54 22.49 14.82
CA LEU A 22 10.74 23.77 15.47
C LEU A 22 11.49 23.60 16.80
N ARG A 23 11.16 22.58 17.60
CA ARG A 23 11.86 22.25 18.84
C ARG A 23 13.33 21.93 18.60
N LYS A 24 13.66 21.15 17.57
CA LYS A 24 15.07 20.86 17.21
C LYS A 24 15.81 22.15 16.86
N ILE A 25 15.20 23.03 16.08
CA ILE A 25 15.79 24.30 15.68
C ILE A 25 16.06 25.20 16.89
N LEU A 26 15.08 25.36 17.80
CA LEU A 26 15.19 26.20 19.00
C LEU A 26 16.25 25.72 20.00
N ILE A 27 16.39 24.40 20.17
CA ILE A 27 17.43 23.81 21.03
C ILE A 27 18.82 23.98 20.40
N ASN A 28 18.95 23.73 19.10
CA ASN A 28 20.23 23.84 18.39
C ASN A 28 20.70 25.29 18.23
N SER A 29 19.78 26.27 18.20
CA SER A 29 20.12 27.69 18.16
C SER A 29 20.56 28.27 19.51
N GLY A 30 20.60 27.46 20.58
CA GLY A 30 21.00 27.88 21.94
C GLY A 30 20.09 28.94 22.55
N SER A 31 18.85 29.05 22.05
CA SER A 31 17.91 30.12 22.43
C SER A 31 17.08 29.77 23.66
N GLN A 32 16.92 28.48 23.97
CA GLN A 32 16.26 27.96 25.16
C GLN A 32 16.87 26.61 25.60
N ASP A 33 16.90 26.35 26.90
CA ASP A 33 17.31 25.06 27.45
C ASP A 33 16.24 23.98 27.26
N ARG A 34 16.66 22.71 27.22
CA ARG A 34 15.78 21.54 26.98
C ARG A 34 14.62 21.41 27.96
N GLU A 35 14.80 21.91 29.18
CA GLU A 35 13.79 21.86 30.25
C GLU A 35 12.83 23.06 30.18
N SER A 36 13.34 24.25 29.85
CA SER A 36 12.57 25.51 29.78
C SER A 36 11.50 25.51 28.67
N ILE A 37 11.79 24.86 27.53
CA ILE A 37 10.84 24.75 26.41
C ILE A 37 9.56 23.98 26.77
N ASN A 38 9.64 23.03 27.71
CA ASN A 38 8.47 22.22 28.09
C ASN A 38 7.45 23.00 28.92
N PHE A 39 7.81 24.18 29.45
CA PHE A 39 6.91 25.06 30.22
C PHE A 39 6.17 26.08 29.34
N ILE A 40 6.55 26.21 28.06
CA ILE A 40 5.91 27.11 27.10
C ILE A 40 4.91 26.30 26.27
N GLU A 41 3.68 26.79 26.13
CA GLU A 41 2.69 26.21 25.22
C GLU A 41 3.21 26.20 23.78
N ARG A 42 2.88 25.14 23.03
CA ARG A 42 3.42 24.93 21.68
C ARG A 42 3.18 26.12 20.75
N GLU A 43 2.02 26.76 20.86
CA GLU A 43 1.67 27.95 20.05
C GLU A 43 2.62 29.12 20.29
N GLY A 44 3.09 29.31 21.53
CA GLY A 44 4.05 30.36 21.88
C GLY A 44 5.47 30.12 21.36
N TRP A 45 5.77 28.94 20.82
CA TRP A 45 7.10 28.67 20.29
C TRP A 45 7.39 29.43 18.99
N TRP A 46 6.36 29.83 18.25
CA TRP A 46 6.50 30.65 17.03
C TRP A 46 6.93 32.09 17.30
N ASP A 47 6.67 32.59 18.51
CA ASP A 47 6.93 33.98 18.90
C ASP A 47 8.27 34.15 19.64
N ILE A 48 9.05 33.07 19.79
CA ILE A 48 10.37 33.11 20.41
C ILE A 48 11.34 33.87 19.50
N GLY A 49 11.78 35.05 19.97
CA GLY A 49 12.73 35.90 19.25
C GLY A 49 14.10 35.24 19.10
N LEU A 50 14.48 34.92 17.86
CA LEU A 50 15.77 34.32 17.51
C LEU A 50 16.82 35.40 17.18
N LYS A 51 17.99 35.29 17.80
CA LYS A 51 19.11 36.24 17.57
C LYS A 51 19.84 36.03 16.24
N ASN A 52 19.74 34.83 15.64
CA ASN A 52 20.46 34.46 14.42
C ASN A 52 19.58 34.63 13.17
N GLN A 53 20.03 35.46 12.22
CA GLN A 53 19.30 35.82 11.01
C GLN A 53 19.09 34.63 10.04
N SER A 54 19.99 33.65 10.01
CA SER A 54 19.84 32.46 9.16
C SER A 54 18.73 31.54 9.68
N ILE A 55 18.68 31.34 11.00
CA ILE A 55 17.71 30.48 11.67
C ILE A 55 16.33 31.14 11.67
N SER A 56 16.27 32.46 11.84
CA SER A 56 15.01 33.21 11.71
C SER A 56 14.33 33.02 10.35
N LYS A 57 15.10 33.02 9.25
CA LYS A 57 14.57 32.75 7.90
C LYS A 57 14.06 31.31 7.76
N GLN A 58 14.73 30.35 8.40
CA GLN A 58 14.29 28.95 8.39
C GLN A 58 12.98 28.77 9.14
N VAL A 59 12.83 29.39 10.32
CA VAL A 59 11.59 29.35 11.10
C VAL A 59 10.44 30.06 10.38
N GLU A 60 10.71 31.17 9.70
CA GLU A 60 9.71 31.86 8.89
C GLU A 60 9.23 31.00 7.70
N SER A 61 10.16 30.34 7.00
CA SER A 61 9.81 29.37 5.95
C SER A 61 9.00 28.19 6.53
N LEU A 62 9.40 27.67 7.69
CA LEU A 62 8.73 26.56 8.36
C LEU A 62 7.30 26.93 8.79
N LYS A 63 7.10 28.16 9.28
CA LYS A 63 5.78 28.71 9.64
C LYS A 63 4.89 28.84 8.40
N LYS A 64 5.44 29.36 7.31
CA LYS A 64 4.72 29.45 6.03
C LYS A 64 4.26 28.07 5.53
N ASP A 65 5.15 27.08 5.56
CA ASP A 65 4.83 25.71 5.14
C ASP A 65 3.79 25.05 6.06
N PHE A 66 3.84 25.36 7.36
CA PHE A 66 2.83 24.93 8.34
C PHE A 66 1.45 25.50 8.02
N ASP A 67 1.36 26.82 7.87
CA ASP A 67 0.11 27.51 7.56
C ASP A 67 -0.49 27.04 6.22
N GLU A 68 0.35 26.82 5.21
CA GLU A 68 -0.07 26.29 3.90
C GLU A 68 -0.67 24.89 4.04
N LYS A 69 -0.01 23.98 4.77
CA LYS A 69 -0.50 22.61 4.95
C LYS A 69 -1.78 22.55 5.79
N VAL A 70 -1.89 23.35 6.84
CA VAL A 70 -3.13 23.45 7.65
C VAL A 70 -4.26 24.00 6.81
N SER A 71 -4.02 25.08 6.06
CA SER A 71 -5.00 25.65 5.13
C SER A 71 -5.45 24.64 4.07
N HIS A 72 -4.52 23.90 3.49
CA HIS A 72 -4.83 22.85 2.51
C HIS A 72 -5.68 21.71 3.11
N ALA A 73 -5.40 21.29 4.34
CA ALA A 73 -6.20 20.28 5.05
C ALA A 73 -7.64 20.76 5.28
N ILE A 74 -7.82 22.01 5.71
CA ILE A 74 -9.14 22.63 5.92
C ILE A 74 -9.89 22.78 4.58
N ALA A 75 -9.21 23.24 3.53
CA ALA A 75 -9.81 23.39 2.19
C ALA A 75 -10.26 22.04 1.61
N ASN A 76 -9.47 20.98 1.79
CA ASN A 76 -9.85 19.62 1.37
C ASN A 76 -11.07 19.10 2.13
N PHE A 77 -11.12 19.34 3.45
CA PHE A 77 -12.28 19.00 4.26
C PHE A 77 -13.53 19.73 3.75
N LYS A 78 -13.44 21.05 3.54
CA LYS A 78 -14.56 21.85 3.01
C LYS A 78 -15.05 21.32 1.66
N ARG A 79 -14.13 21.01 0.74
CA ARG A 79 -14.45 20.45 -0.58
C ARG A 79 -15.14 19.08 -0.47
N LYS A 80 -14.71 18.21 0.45
CA LYS A 80 -15.36 16.91 0.69
C LYS A 80 -16.78 17.11 1.23
N VAL A 81 -16.97 18.04 2.17
CA VAL A 81 -18.28 18.37 2.74
C VAL A 81 -19.21 18.93 1.67
N GLU A 82 -18.75 19.85 0.84
CA GLU A 82 -19.52 20.42 -0.28
C GLU A 82 -19.97 19.32 -1.25
N LYS A 83 -19.08 18.41 -1.65
CA LYS A 83 -19.42 17.28 -2.54
C LYS A 83 -20.44 16.30 -1.96
N LEU A 84 -20.58 16.22 -0.65
CA LEU A 84 -21.62 15.38 -0.02
C LEU A 84 -22.99 16.07 -0.02
N HIS A 85 -23.00 17.41 0.00
CA HIS A 85 -24.24 18.20 -0.08
C HIS A 85 -24.70 18.37 -1.53
N GLU A 86 -23.77 18.36 -2.48
CA GLU A 86 -24.10 18.26 -3.90
C GLU A 86 -24.88 16.96 -4.14
N GLY A 87 -26.12 17.10 -4.60
CA GLY A 87 -26.96 15.96 -4.94
C GLY A 87 -26.33 15.10 -6.05
N TYR A 88 -26.59 13.80 -6.02
CA TYR A 88 -26.17 12.92 -7.09
C TYR A 88 -26.94 13.22 -8.38
N ASP A 89 -26.23 13.27 -9.51
CA ASP A 89 -26.87 13.34 -10.82
C ASP A 89 -27.58 12.02 -11.12
N LEU A 90 -28.91 12.04 -10.94
CA LEU A 90 -29.78 10.88 -11.14
C LEU A 90 -30.48 11.02 -12.51
N PRO A 91 -30.59 9.92 -13.29
CA PRO A 91 -31.36 9.93 -14.53
C PRO A 91 -32.80 10.41 -14.32
N GLN A 92 -33.39 11.03 -15.34
CA GLN A 92 -34.77 11.52 -15.27
C GLN A 92 -35.74 10.40 -14.89
N GLY A 93 -36.54 10.65 -13.84
CA GLY A 93 -37.50 9.68 -13.30
C GLY A 93 -36.98 8.77 -12.19
N VAL A 94 -35.70 8.85 -11.81
CA VAL A 94 -35.11 8.08 -10.69
C VAL A 94 -35.06 8.94 -9.42
N SER A 95 -35.69 8.47 -8.34
CA SER A 95 -35.67 9.15 -7.03
C SER A 95 -34.50 8.73 -6.14
N MET A 96 -34.03 7.48 -6.25
CA MET A 96 -32.93 6.94 -5.45
C MET A 96 -32.21 5.80 -6.20
N SER A 97 -30.88 5.73 -6.07
CA SER A 97 -30.06 4.63 -6.58
C SER A 97 -29.33 3.93 -5.43
N VAL A 98 -29.37 2.59 -5.41
CA VAL A 98 -28.66 1.77 -4.42
C VAL A 98 -27.67 0.87 -5.17
N LYS A 99 -26.39 0.99 -4.85
CA LYS A 99 -25.33 0.14 -5.40
C LYS A 99 -24.90 -0.89 -4.35
N VAL A 100 -25.04 -2.17 -4.67
CA VAL A 100 -24.59 -3.28 -3.81
C VAL A 100 -23.35 -3.91 -4.45
N PHE A 101 -22.24 -3.89 -3.72
CA PHE A 101 -21.00 -4.55 -4.14
C PHE A 101 -20.92 -5.93 -3.48
N ILE A 102 -20.83 -6.97 -4.30
CA ILE A 102 -20.69 -8.36 -3.83
C ILE A 102 -19.32 -8.85 -4.27
N ALA A 103 -18.49 -9.26 -3.31
CA ALA A 103 -17.24 -9.94 -3.58
C ALA A 103 -17.48 -11.46 -3.57
N VAL A 104 -17.11 -12.13 -4.66
CA VAL A 104 -17.20 -13.59 -4.78
C VAL A 104 -15.81 -14.15 -5.06
N LYS A 105 -15.43 -15.21 -4.35
CA LYS A 105 -14.21 -15.97 -4.65
C LYS A 105 -14.57 -17.14 -5.55
N HIS A 106 -14.09 -17.11 -6.80
CA HIS A 106 -14.24 -18.21 -7.74
C HIS A 106 -13.11 -19.21 -7.54
N SER A 107 -13.47 -20.49 -7.43
CA SER A 107 -12.49 -21.59 -7.44
C SER A 107 -12.22 -22.03 -8.88
N LEU A 108 -11.05 -22.63 -9.13
CA LEU A 108 -10.69 -23.16 -10.45
C LEU A 108 -11.63 -24.29 -10.86
N GLN A 109 -12.10 -24.24 -12.09
CA GLN A 109 -13.04 -25.22 -12.66
C GLN A 109 -12.52 -25.80 -13.98
N PRO A 110 -12.90 -27.05 -14.33
CA PRO A 110 -12.70 -27.56 -15.68
C PRO A 110 -13.32 -26.61 -16.72
N GLY A 111 -12.56 -26.29 -17.77
CA GLY A 111 -12.94 -25.27 -18.75
C GLY A 111 -12.27 -23.90 -18.53
N ASP A 112 -11.67 -23.65 -17.36
CA ASP A 112 -10.92 -22.43 -17.14
C ASP A 112 -9.65 -22.40 -18.00
N LYS A 113 -9.35 -21.22 -18.54
CA LYS A 113 -8.19 -21.00 -19.39
C LYS A 113 -6.99 -20.61 -18.55
N MET A 114 -5.90 -21.34 -18.72
CA MET A 114 -4.62 -21.09 -18.05
C MET A 114 -3.55 -20.78 -19.09
N ALA A 115 -2.58 -19.95 -18.70
CA ALA A 115 -1.41 -19.66 -19.52
C ALA A 115 -0.15 -19.66 -18.66
N GLY A 116 0.94 -20.23 -19.17
CA GLY A 116 2.25 -20.15 -18.54
C GLY A 116 3.09 -19.00 -19.12
N ARG A 117 4.17 -18.68 -18.40
CA ARG A 117 5.07 -17.55 -18.70
C ARG A 117 5.87 -17.72 -20.00
N HIS A 118 5.91 -18.95 -20.51
CA HIS A 118 6.59 -19.30 -21.74
C HIS A 118 5.65 -19.35 -22.95
N GLY A 119 4.45 -18.76 -22.87
CA GLY A 119 3.51 -18.66 -23.99
C GLY A 119 2.69 -19.94 -24.25
N ASN A 120 2.80 -20.95 -23.40
CA ASN A 120 1.90 -22.10 -23.38
C ASN A 120 0.52 -21.66 -22.90
N LYS A 121 -0.53 -21.92 -23.69
CA LYS A 121 -1.94 -21.68 -23.33
C LYS A 121 -2.67 -23.01 -23.33
N GLY A 122 -3.50 -23.23 -22.33
CA GLY A 122 -4.28 -24.46 -22.16
C GLY A 122 -5.61 -24.20 -21.47
N VAL A 123 -6.47 -25.21 -21.47
CA VAL A 123 -7.73 -25.22 -20.74
C VAL A 123 -7.63 -26.36 -19.72
N ILE A 124 -8.12 -26.14 -18.49
CA ILE A 124 -8.16 -27.19 -17.47
C ILE A 124 -9.10 -28.30 -17.95
N SER A 125 -8.57 -29.50 -18.15
CA SER A 125 -9.34 -30.64 -18.65
C SER A 125 -10.17 -31.31 -17.56
N ARG A 126 -9.53 -31.61 -16.41
CA ARG A 126 -10.15 -32.28 -15.27
C ARG A 126 -9.40 -31.93 -13.99
N VAL A 127 -10.15 -31.78 -12.90
CA VAL A 127 -9.60 -31.74 -11.54
C VAL A 127 -9.82 -33.12 -10.94
N VAL A 128 -8.75 -33.77 -10.48
CA VAL A 128 -8.80 -35.11 -9.89
C VAL A 128 -8.45 -35.05 -8.40
N PRO A 129 -8.93 -36.01 -7.59
CA PRO A 129 -8.46 -36.19 -6.22
C PRO A 129 -6.95 -36.47 -6.16
N VAL A 130 -6.34 -36.25 -4.99
CA VAL A 130 -4.88 -36.35 -4.82
C VAL A 130 -4.40 -37.80 -4.95
N GLU A 131 -5.23 -38.76 -4.53
CA GLU A 131 -4.98 -40.21 -4.60
C GLU A 131 -4.82 -40.75 -6.03
N ASP A 132 -5.41 -40.08 -7.02
CA ASP A 132 -5.32 -40.46 -8.43
C ASP A 132 -4.10 -39.85 -9.14
N MET A 133 -3.35 -38.96 -8.46
CA MET A 133 -2.18 -38.31 -9.04
C MET A 133 -0.94 -39.19 -8.96
N PRO A 134 0.00 -39.07 -9.91
CA PRO A 134 1.34 -39.65 -9.76
C PRO A 134 2.06 -39.07 -8.54
N TYR A 135 2.85 -39.91 -7.87
CA TYR A 135 3.65 -39.54 -6.71
C TYR A 135 5.13 -39.63 -7.02
N LEU A 136 5.91 -38.77 -6.37
CA LEU A 136 7.37 -38.86 -6.32
C LEU A 136 7.82 -39.97 -5.37
N GLU A 137 9.11 -40.31 -5.42
CA GLU A 137 9.72 -41.31 -4.53
C GLU A 137 9.62 -40.93 -3.05
N ASP A 138 9.54 -39.62 -2.74
CA ASP A 138 9.33 -39.10 -1.39
C ASP A 138 7.85 -39.09 -0.95
N GLY A 139 6.93 -39.59 -1.79
CA GLY A 139 5.50 -39.63 -1.52
C GLY A 139 4.76 -38.32 -1.80
N THR A 140 5.42 -37.32 -2.39
CA THR A 140 4.77 -36.05 -2.76
C THR A 140 3.93 -36.23 -4.03
N PRO A 141 2.63 -35.87 -4.04
CA PRO A 141 1.79 -35.90 -5.25
C PRO A 141 2.17 -34.78 -6.24
N ILE A 142 1.95 -35.01 -7.53
CA ILE A 142 2.12 -33.99 -8.58
C ILE A 142 0.86 -33.12 -8.70
N ASP A 143 1.04 -31.80 -8.67
CA ASP A 143 -0.07 -30.83 -8.76
C ASP A 143 -0.64 -30.67 -10.19
N ILE A 144 0.22 -30.64 -11.21
CA ILE A 144 -0.16 -30.35 -12.60
C ILE A 144 0.60 -31.28 -13.55
N ILE A 145 -0.14 -31.93 -14.45
CA ILE A 145 0.42 -32.76 -15.53
C ILE A 145 0.27 -32.03 -16.86
N LEU A 146 1.38 -31.87 -17.58
CA LEU A 146 1.42 -31.22 -18.89
C LEU A 146 1.78 -32.23 -19.98
N ASN A 147 1.21 -32.04 -21.18
CA ASN A 147 1.54 -32.86 -22.34
C ASN A 147 2.92 -32.48 -22.91
N PRO A 148 3.90 -33.41 -22.98
CA PRO A 148 5.25 -33.12 -23.45
C PRO A 148 5.32 -32.75 -24.94
N LEU A 149 4.35 -33.19 -25.76
CA LEU A 149 4.35 -32.94 -27.21
C LEU A 149 4.31 -31.45 -27.57
N GLY A 150 3.79 -30.60 -26.68
CA GLY A 150 3.70 -29.16 -26.89
C GLY A 150 5.04 -28.43 -26.80
N VAL A 151 6.06 -29.04 -26.20
CA VAL A 151 7.35 -28.38 -25.93
C VAL A 151 8.28 -28.38 -27.15
N PRO A 152 8.55 -29.52 -27.83
CA PRO A 152 9.40 -29.54 -29.03
C PRO A 152 8.78 -28.77 -30.20
N SER A 153 7.46 -28.91 -30.40
CA SER A 153 6.75 -28.32 -31.54
C SER A 153 6.79 -26.78 -31.54
N ARG A 154 6.85 -26.15 -30.37
CA ARG A 154 6.90 -24.68 -30.23
C ARG A 154 8.27 -24.17 -29.80
N MET A 155 9.29 -25.04 -29.81
CA MET A 155 10.66 -24.76 -29.36
C MET A 155 10.72 -24.07 -27.98
N ASN A 156 9.87 -24.52 -27.05
CA ASN A 156 9.76 -23.91 -25.72
C ASN A 156 10.68 -24.57 -24.69
N VAL A 157 11.98 -24.64 -25.00
CA VAL A 157 12.98 -25.27 -24.13
C VAL A 157 13.11 -24.54 -22.79
N GLY A 158 12.82 -23.23 -22.77
CA GLY A 158 12.83 -22.41 -21.56
C GLY A 158 11.93 -22.95 -20.45
N GLN A 159 10.76 -23.51 -20.79
CA GLN A 159 9.86 -24.12 -19.82
C GLN A 159 10.51 -25.32 -19.08
N ILE A 160 11.28 -26.13 -19.79
CA ILE A 160 12.01 -27.27 -19.18
C ILE A 160 13.11 -26.74 -18.26
N LEU A 161 13.89 -25.77 -18.73
CA LEU A 161 14.96 -25.16 -17.92
C LEU A 161 14.41 -24.48 -16.67
N GLU A 162 13.29 -23.76 -16.77
CA GLU A 162 12.58 -23.17 -15.61
C GLU A 162 12.14 -24.25 -14.64
N THR A 163 11.59 -25.36 -15.12
CA THR A 163 11.18 -26.48 -14.28
C THR A 163 12.37 -27.10 -13.54
N HIS A 164 13.51 -27.31 -14.21
CA HIS A 164 14.73 -27.84 -13.59
C HIS A 164 15.31 -26.90 -12.54
N VAL A 165 15.45 -25.61 -12.86
CA VAL A 165 15.97 -24.61 -11.92
C VAL A 165 15.02 -24.44 -10.73
N GLY A 166 13.71 -24.39 -10.97
CA GLY A 166 12.69 -24.34 -9.93
C GLY A 166 12.76 -25.54 -8.98
N TRP A 167 12.98 -26.75 -9.52
CA TRP A 167 13.16 -27.95 -8.72
C TRP A 167 14.40 -27.90 -7.83
N ALA A 168 15.54 -27.48 -8.39
CA ALA A 168 16.78 -27.32 -7.65
C ALA A 168 16.63 -26.28 -6.52
N CYS A 169 16.00 -25.13 -6.82
CA CYS A 169 15.70 -24.10 -5.83
C CYS A 169 14.78 -24.60 -4.72
N LYS A 170 13.74 -25.39 -5.03
CA LYS A 170 12.86 -25.99 -4.02
C LYS A 170 13.64 -26.88 -3.06
N LYS A 171 14.49 -27.77 -3.58
CA LYS A 171 15.32 -28.67 -2.75
C LYS A 171 16.36 -27.92 -1.91
N LEU A 172 16.95 -26.84 -2.43
CA LEU A 172 17.84 -25.96 -1.66
C LEU A 172 17.12 -25.14 -0.58
N GLY A 173 15.85 -24.80 -0.81
CA GLY A 173 15.01 -24.13 0.18
C GLY A 173 14.62 -25.06 1.33
N GLU A 174 14.23 -26.29 1.00
CA GLU A 174 13.93 -27.34 1.98
C GLU A 174 15.14 -27.58 2.89
N SER A 175 16.35 -27.74 2.34
CA SER A 175 17.55 -28.00 3.16
C SER A 175 17.91 -26.86 4.13
N ARG A 176 17.58 -25.61 3.80
CA ARG A 176 17.81 -24.44 4.67
C ARG A 176 16.74 -24.22 5.73
N GLN A 177 15.51 -24.68 5.53
CA GLN A 177 14.46 -24.58 6.56
C GLN A 177 14.67 -25.54 7.74
N TYR A 178 15.45 -26.61 7.54
CA TYR A 178 15.81 -27.58 8.58
C TYR A 178 17.21 -27.33 9.21
N SER A 179 17.85 -26.18 8.94
CA SER A 179 19.09 -25.73 9.58
C SER A 179 18.81 -24.56 10.52
#